data_AF-A0A2G4T5X6-F1
#
_entry.id   AF-A0A2G4T5X6-F1
#
_cell.length_a   1.000
_cell.length_b   1.000
_cell.length_c   1.000
_cell.angle_alpha   90.00
_cell.angle_beta   90.00
_cell.angle_gamma   90.00
#
_symmetry.space_group_name_H-M   'P 1'
#
loop_
_entity.id
_entity.type
_entity.pdbx_description
1 polymer ?
#
loop_
_entity_poly.entity_id
_entity_poly.type
_entity_poly.pdbx_seq_one_letter_code
_entity_poly.pdbx_strand_id
1 'polypeptide(L)'
;MQAKLLTLALFASFFATGLTAPIYGHLTERESAIIKPIIEGLKVEPNNFQAKCVFQSLTRITTAFPEYPIDDLVARLPPRMFHACFDTESPDKPKQC
;
A
#
# COMPACT_ATOMS: atom_id res chain seq x y z
N MET A 1 19.09 7.24 46.22
CA MET A 1 19.28 6.71 44.86
C MET A 1 17.92 6.22 44.34
N GLN A 2 17.25 7.05 43.53
CA GLN A 2 15.94 6.84 42.92
C GLN A 2 16.06 6.01 41.64
N ALA A 3 16.03 4.69 41.75
CA ALA A 3 15.93 3.81 40.59
C ALA A 3 14.82 2.80 40.85
N LYS A 4 13.56 3.16 40.58
CA LYS A 4 12.48 2.16 40.49
C LYS A 4 11.15 2.60 39.85
N LEU A 5 11.05 3.82 39.29
CA LEU A 5 9.82 4.29 38.65
C LEU A 5 9.90 4.48 37.12
N LEU A 6 11.03 4.15 36.50
CA LEU A 6 11.29 4.46 35.08
C LEU A 6 10.99 3.32 34.10
N THR A 7 10.51 2.15 34.56
CA THR A 7 10.34 0.97 33.69
C THR A 7 8.91 0.68 33.24
N LEU A 8 7.89 1.40 33.73
CA LEU A 8 6.49 1.10 33.40
C LEU A 8 5.89 1.93 32.25
N ALA A 9 6.67 2.78 31.59
CA ALA A 9 6.17 3.69 30.54
C ALA A 9 6.59 3.32 29.10
N LEU A 10 7.33 2.21 28.90
CA LEU A 10 7.90 1.86 27.59
C LEU A 10 7.07 0.89 26.74
N PHE A 11 5.92 0.40 27.23
CA PHE A 11 5.07 -0.56 26.50
C PHE A 11 3.71 -0.01 26.04
N ALA A 12 3.44 1.28 26.22
CA ALA A 12 2.14 1.87 25.85
C ALA A 12 2.06 2.36 24.40
N SER A 13 3.13 2.27 23.60
CA SER A 13 3.21 2.87 22.27
C SER A 13 2.93 1.93 21.09
N PHE A 14 2.51 0.67 21.32
CA PHE A 14 2.39 -0.33 20.23
C PHE A 14 0.97 -0.63 19.72
N PHE A 15 -0.10 0.00 20.23
CA PHE A 15 -1.47 -0.31 19.79
C PHE A 15 -2.35 0.94 19.60
N ALA A 16 -1.81 1.97 18.96
CA ALA A 16 -2.61 3.10 18.46
C ALA A 16 -3.03 2.92 16.98
N THR A 17 -2.99 1.72 16.41
CA THR A 17 -3.72 1.39 15.17
C THR A 17 -5.15 1.00 15.53
N GLY A 18 -5.90 1.99 16.02
CA GLY A 18 -7.33 1.88 16.19
C GLY A 18 -7.99 1.82 14.82
N LEU A 19 -8.57 0.65 14.48
CA LEU A 19 -9.69 0.49 13.54
C LEU A 19 -9.66 1.46 12.34
N THR A 20 -8.59 1.46 11.56
CA THR A 20 -8.62 2.10 10.25
C THR A 20 -9.20 1.09 9.29
N ALA A 21 -10.46 1.30 8.88
CA ALA A 21 -11.07 0.51 7.82
C ALA A 21 -10.15 0.52 6.59
N PRO A 22 -10.06 -0.59 5.84
CA PRO A 22 -9.28 -0.61 4.62
C PRO A 22 -9.73 0.53 3.71
N ILE A 23 -8.77 1.36 3.29
CA ILE A 23 -9.02 2.52 2.42
C ILE A 23 -9.66 2.06 1.10
N TYR A 24 -9.32 0.83 0.67
CA TYR A 24 -9.89 0.18 -0.50
C TYR A 24 -10.55 -1.14 -0.10
N GLY A 25 -11.85 -1.29 -0.34
CA GLY A 25 -12.67 -2.39 0.18
C GLY A 25 -12.29 -3.82 -0.28
N HIS A 26 -11.30 -3.95 -1.16
CA HIS A 26 -10.76 -5.25 -1.62
C HIS A 26 -9.31 -5.51 -1.19
N LEU A 27 -8.74 -4.61 -0.40
CA LEU A 27 -7.39 -4.71 0.13
C LEU A 27 -7.45 -4.73 1.66
N THR A 28 -6.47 -5.36 2.27
CA THR A 28 -6.22 -5.22 3.71
C THR A 28 -5.71 -3.81 4.02
N GLU A 29 -5.72 -3.42 5.29
CA GLU A 29 -5.14 -2.16 5.76
C GLU A 29 -3.67 -2.04 5.35
N ARG A 30 -2.91 -3.12 5.54
CA ARG A 30 -1.50 -3.18 5.17
C ARG A 30 -1.29 -2.98 3.66
N GLU A 31 -2.05 -3.68 2.84
CA GLU A 31 -1.96 -3.55 1.38
C GLU A 31 -2.34 -2.14 0.92
N SER A 32 -3.36 -1.55 1.54
CA SER A 32 -3.77 -0.17 1.27
C SER A 32 -2.66 0.83 1.63
N ALA A 33 -1.98 0.63 2.76
CA ALA A 33 -0.86 1.47 3.19
C ALA A 33 0.34 1.35 2.23
N ILE A 34 0.63 0.16 1.72
CA ILE A 34 1.73 -0.08 0.76
C ILE A 34 1.52 0.70 -0.55
N ILE A 35 0.31 0.71 -1.09
CA ILE A 35 0.04 1.36 -2.39
C ILE A 35 -0.32 2.84 -2.27
N LYS A 36 -0.62 3.34 -1.08
CA LYS A 36 -0.94 4.74 -0.81
C LYS A 36 0.04 5.74 -1.45
N PRO A 37 1.38 5.64 -1.27
CA PRO A 37 2.32 6.59 -1.87
C PRO A 37 2.31 6.55 -3.41
N ILE A 38 2.03 5.39 -4.03
CA ILE A 38 1.87 5.28 -5.48
C ILE A 38 0.64 6.08 -5.92
N ILE A 39 -0.48 5.88 -5.24
CA ILE A 39 -1.76 6.54 -5.55
C ILE A 39 -1.67 8.05 -5.34
N GLU A 40 -1.06 8.50 -4.23
CA GLU A 40 -0.80 9.92 -3.99
C GLU A 40 0.11 10.52 -5.07
N GLY A 41 1.13 9.79 -5.51
CA GLY A 41 2.03 10.19 -6.60
C GLY A 41 1.34 10.31 -7.96
N LEU A 42 0.30 9.50 -8.20
CA LEU A 42 -0.54 9.56 -9.39
C LEU A 42 -1.53 10.73 -9.38
N LYS A 43 -1.84 11.28 -8.19
CA LYS A 43 -2.83 12.36 -7.99
C LYS A 43 -4.22 12.00 -8.53
N VAL A 44 -4.62 10.75 -8.34
CA VAL A 44 -5.92 10.21 -8.74
C VAL A 44 -6.60 9.55 -7.54
N GLU A 45 -7.92 9.45 -7.59
CA GLU A 45 -8.70 8.70 -6.61
C GLU A 45 -9.12 7.35 -7.21
N PRO A 46 -8.50 6.22 -6.78
CA PRO A 46 -8.83 4.91 -7.33
C PRO A 46 -10.13 4.38 -6.76
N ASN A 47 -10.93 3.73 -7.60
CA ASN A 47 -11.93 2.79 -7.10
C ASN A 47 -11.27 1.50 -6.59
N ASN A 48 -12.05 0.66 -5.89
CA ASN A 48 -11.55 -0.60 -5.31
C ASN A 48 -10.87 -1.53 -6.33
N PHE A 49 -11.34 -1.51 -7.59
CA PHE A 49 -10.74 -2.32 -8.66
C PHE A 49 -9.36 -1.78 -9.07
N GLN A 50 -9.27 -0.46 -9.27
CA GLN A 50 -8.02 0.21 -9.64
C GLN A 50 -6.96 0.06 -8.54
N ALA A 51 -7.35 0.22 -7.26
CA ALA A 51 -6.45 -0.01 -6.14
C ALA A 51 -5.90 -1.46 -6.11
N LYS A 52 -6.78 -2.44 -6.35
CA LYS A 52 -6.38 -3.85 -6.47
C LYS A 52 -5.42 -4.08 -7.64
N CYS A 53 -5.65 -3.43 -8.78
CA CYS A 53 -4.75 -3.48 -9.93
C CYS A 53 -3.33 -3.01 -9.57
N VAL A 54 -3.23 -1.87 -8.89
CA VAL A 54 -1.94 -1.30 -8.47
C VAL A 54 -1.20 -2.29 -7.57
N PHE A 55 -1.90 -2.87 -6.58
CA PHE A 55 -1.31 -3.84 -5.68
C PHE A 55 -0.85 -5.12 -6.39
N GLN A 56 -1.65 -5.66 -7.31
CA GLN A 56 -1.29 -6.85 -8.09
C GLN A 56 -0.10 -6.58 -9.02
N SER A 57 -0.06 -5.42 -9.67
CA SER A 57 1.08 -4.98 -10.48
C SER A 57 2.36 -4.87 -9.65
N LEU A 58 2.25 -4.26 -8.46
CA LEU A 58 3.37 -4.16 -7.52
C LEU A 58 3.85 -5.56 -7.08
N THR A 59 2.92 -6.46 -6.76
CA THR A 59 3.25 -7.85 -6.38
C THR A 59 3.98 -8.58 -7.50
N ARG A 60 3.58 -8.42 -8.76
CA ARG A 60 4.30 -8.99 -9.91
C ARG A 60 5.72 -8.47 -10.01
N ILE A 61 5.92 -7.16 -9.83
CA ILE A 61 7.25 -6.55 -9.81
C ILE A 61 8.07 -7.14 -8.66
N THR A 62 7.52 -7.23 -7.45
CA THR A 62 8.24 -7.82 -6.29
C THR A 62 8.61 -9.28 -6.50
N THR A 63 7.79 -10.03 -7.26
CA THR A 63 8.08 -11.43 -7.61
C THR A 63 9.20 -11.52 -8.65
N ALA A 64 9.28 -10.56 -9.58
CA ALA A 64 10.36 -10.46 -10.54
C ALA A 64 11.68 -9.96 -9.93
N PHE A 65 11.61 -9.25 -8.80
CA PHE A 65 12.75 -8.67 -8.09
C PHE A 65 12.71 -9.00 -6.59
N PRO A 66 12.82 -10.30 -6.22
CA PRO A 66 12.68 -10.77 -4.84
C PRO A 66 13.77 -10.23 -3.89
N GLU A 67 14.90 -9.76 -4.44
CA GLU A 67 15.99 -9.16 -3.67
C GLU A 67 15.65 -7.80 -3.06
N TYR A 68 14.57 -7.14 -3.50
CA TYR A 68 14.12 -5.87 -2.94
C TYR A 68 12.82 -6.04 -2.15
N PRO A 69 12.78 -5.60 -0.88
CA PRO A 69 11.53 -5.58 -0.13
C PRO A 69 10.53 -4.64 -0.80
N ILE A 70 9.24 -4.96 -0.65
CA ILE A 70 8.15 -4.21 -1.29
C ILE A 70 8.18 -2.71 -0.95
N ASP A 71 8.55 -2.36 0.27
CA ASP A 71 8.64 -0.98 0.74
C ASP A 71 9.74 -0.19 0.00
N ASP A 72 10.88 -0.83 -0.28
CA ASP A 72 11.97 -0.23 -1.06
C ASP A 72 11.59 -0.08 -2.54
N LEU A 73 10.85 -1.05 -3.09
CA LEU A 73 10.36 -0.99 -4.47
C LEU A 73 9.37 0.15 -4.64
N VAL A 74 8.42 0.31 -3.73
CA VAL A 74 7.43 1.40 -3.75
C VAL A 74 8.10 2.78 -3.78
N ALA A 75 9.19 2.96 -3.04
CA ALA A 75 9.93 4.22 -3.01
C ALA A 75 10.70 4.52 -4.32
N ARG A 76 11.02 3.48 -5.11
CA ARG A 76 11.84 3.58 -6.33
C ARG A 76 11.04 3.58 -7.61
N LEU A 77 9.88 2.93 -7.60
CA LEU A 77 9.04 2.78 -8.78
C LEU A 77 8.33 4.11 -9.07
N PRO A 78 8.49 4.67 -10.28
CA PRO A 78 7.80 5.90 -10.62
C PRO A 78 6.28 5.65 -10.68
N PRO A 79 5.45 6.45 -9.99
CA PRO A 79 4.00 6.24 -9.91
C PRO A 79 3.34 6.08 -11.29
N ARG A 80 3.86 6.80 -12.30
CA ARG A 80 3.37 6.75 -13.69
C ARG A 80 3.31 5.35 -14.30
N MET A 81 4.13 4.41 -13.84
CA MET A 81 4.09 3.02 -14.31
C MET A 81 2.75 2.33 -14.06
N PHE A 82 1.99 2.82 -13.07
CA PHE A 82 0.70 2.25 -12.69
C PHE A 82 -0.48 2.96 -13.38
N HIS A 83 -0.27 3.91 -14.30
CA HIS A 83 -1.37 4.58 -15.05
C HIS A 83 -2.26 3.59 -15.79
N ALA A 84 -1.69 2.49 -16.30
CA ALA A 84 -2.44 1.46 -17.01
C ALA A 84 -3.57 0.84 -16.16
N CYS A 85 -3.45 0.88 -14.83
CA CYS A 85 -4.52 0.46 -13.92
C CYS A 85 -5.74 1.40 -13.90
N PHE A 86 -5.56 2.64 -14.37
CA PHE A 86 -6.58 3.69 -14.43
C PHE A 86 -7.08 3.91 -15.86
N ASP A 87 -6.27 3.56 -16.86
CA ASP A 87 -6.60 3.60 -18.28
C ASP A 87 -7.51 2.43 -18.68
N THR A 88 -8.72 2.29 -18.13
CA THR A 88 -9.80 1.48 -18.75
C THR A 88 -11.17 1.70 -18.10
N GLU A 89 -11.94 2.61 -18.70
CA GLU A 89 -13.41 2.51 -18.77
C GLU A 89 -13.80 1.69 -20.02
N SER A 90 -13.09 0.61 -20.34
CA SER A 90 -13.39 -0.23 -21.50
C SER A 90 -14.15 -1.48 -21.03
N PRO A 91 -15.46 -1.60 -21.29
CA PRO A 91 -16.27 -2.74 -20.86
C PRO A 91 -15.85 -4.09 -21.48
N ASP A 92 -15.05 -4.08 -22.54
CA ASP A 92 -14.72 -5.26 -23.36
C ASP A 92 -13.31 -5.86 -23.18
N LYS A 93 -12.47 -5.35 -22.27
CA LYS A 93 -11.16 -5.96 -22.02
C LYS A 93 -11.16 -6.68 -20.68
N PRO A 94 -10.68 -7.94 -20.59
CA PRO A 94 -10.35 -8.53 -19.31
C PRO A 94 -9.36 -7.56 -18.69
N LYS A 95 -9.78 -6.94 -17.58
CA LYS A 95 -9.00 -5.92 -16.89
C LYS A 95 -7.69 -6.58 -16.51
N GLN A 96 -6.65 -6.34 -17.31
CA GLN A 96 -5.32 -6.87 -17.04
C GLN A 96 -4.83 -6.14 -15.81
N CYS A 97 -4.94 -6.84 -14.70
CA CYS A 97 -4.17 -6.60 -13.50
C CYS A 97 -3.24 -7.78 -13.36
#